data_AF-A0A6P6PI84-F1
#
_entry.id   AF-A0A6P6PI84-F1
#
_cell.length_a   1.000
_cell.length_b   1.000
_cell.length_c   1.000
_cell.angle_alpha   90.00
_cell.angle_beta   90.00
_cell.angle_gamma   90.00
#
_symmetry.space_group_name_H-M   'P 1'
#
loop_
_entity.id
_entity.type
_entity.pdbx_description
1 polymer ?
#
loop_
_entity_poly.entity_id
_entity_poly.type
_entity_poly.pdbx_seq_one_letter_code
_entity_poly.pdbx_strand_id
1 'polypeptide(L)'
;MERTDPNIVLTLGRCWTTSTPSPLSLPQWDLLIDGCPYQDDRYLTTLVPVTGSSGLQFPTHYKRFVVKMFTFVDPASLAALQETIFIHCTTEVCHPSSGSCEQSCTRKRRDTRIKAVSGEQTVVSSGEVTLVM
;
A
#
# COMPACT_ATOMS: atom_id res chain seq x y z
N MET A 1 19.75 0.25 9.87
CA MET A 1 20.21 -1.10 9.49
C MET A 1 19.76 -1.32 8.07
N GLU A 2 20.61 -1.07 7.08
CA GLU A 2 20.28 -1.30 5.67
C GLU A 2 20.43 -2.80 5.36
N ARG A 3 19.41 -3.38 4.73
CA ARG A 3 19.46 -4.76 4.26
C ARG A 3 20.15 -4.77 2.91
N THR A 4 21.18 -5.58 2.76
CA THR A 4 22.00 -5.65 1.53
C THR A 4 21.83 -6.98 0.79
N ASP A 5 20.88 -7.82 1.22
CA ASP A 5 20.61 -9.10 0.55
C ASP A 5 19.90 -8.84 -0.79
N PRO A 6 20.52 -9.15 -1.94
CA PRO A 6 19.90 -8.93 -3.25
C PRO A 6 18.70 -9.84 -3.51
N ASN A 7 18.53 -10.92 -2.73
CA ASN A 7 17.52 -11.95 -2.95
C ASN A 7 16.24 -11.72 -2.16
N ILE A 8 16.08 -10.57 -1.49
CA ILE A 8 14.80 -10.23 -0.84
C ILE A 8 13.99 -9.26 -1.70
N VAL A 9 12.67 -9.38 -1.58
CA VAL A 9 11.69 -8.55 -2.27
C VAL A 9 10.73 -7.98 -1.23
N LEU A 10 10.59 -6.66 -1.20
CA LEU A 10 9.54 -6.01 -0.43
C LEU A 10 8.20 -6.22 -1.14
N THR A 11 7.19 -6.69 -0.42
CA THR A 11 5.80 -6.78 -0.91
C THR A 11 4.89 -5.89 -0.08
N LEU A 12 3.87 -5.32 -0.73
CA LEU A 12 2.83 -4.51 -0.07
C LEU A 12 1.53 -5.32 -0.01
N GLY A 13 0.91 -5.45 1.16
CA GLY A 13 -0.42 -6.04 1.30
C GLY A 13 -1.51 -4.99 1.12
N ARG A 14 -2.19 -4.66 2.21
CA ARG A 14 -3.19 -3.59 2.26
C ARG A 14 -2.50 -2.27 2.57
N CYS A 15 -2.79 -1.23 1.81
CA CYS A 15 -2.47 0.14 2.19
C CYS A 15 -3.76 0.94 2.33
N TRP A 16 -3.88 1.72 3.40
CA TRP A 16 -5.07 2.50 3.70
C TRP A 16 -4.71 3.82 4.38
N THR A 17 -5.70 4.68 4.50
CA THR A 17 -5.56 5.97 5.19
C THR A 17 -6.54 6.10 6.34
N THR A 18 -6.16 6.92 7.32
CA THR A 18 -6.97 7.31 8.48
C THR A 18 -6.78 8.79 8.77
N SER A 19 -7.70 9.39 9.54
CA SER A 19 -7.61 10.77 10.02
C SER A 19 -6.84 10.91 11.35
N THR A 20 -6.40 9.80 11.94
CA THR A 20 -5.60 9.80 13.17
C THR A 20 -4.36 8.92 13.01
N PRO A 21 -3.32 9.09 13.84
CA PRO A 21 -2.11 8.28 13.78
C PRO A 21 -2.34 6.78 13.97
N SER A 22 -3.49 6.38 14.53
CA SER A 22 -3.79 4.98 14.79
C SER A 22 -4.20 4.25 13.51
N PRO A 23 -3.49 3.17 13.12
CA PRO A 23 -3.84 2.36 11.95
C PRO A 23 -5.19 1.64 12.09
N LEU A 24 -5.72 1.54 13.32
CA LEU A 24 -6.99 0.89 13.63
C LEU A 24 -8.15 1.88 13.74
N SER A 25 -7.90 3.19 13.62
CA SER A 25 -8.97 4.19 13.67
C SER A 25 -9.89 4.10 12.46
N LEU A 26 -11.11 4.60 12.63
CA LEU A 26 -12.13 4.68 11.60
C LEU A 26 -12.48 6.15 11.33
N PRO A 27 -12.90 6.51 10.10
CA PRO A 27 -12.99 5.64 8.92
C PRO A 27 -11.61 5.26 8.34
N GLN A 28 -11.59 4.21 7.52
CA GLN A 28 -10.43 3.79 6.74
C GLN A 28 -10.75 3.91 5.24
N TRP A 29 -9.80 4.41 4.46
CA TRP A 29 -9.93 4.44 3.00
C TRP A 29 -8.81 3.63 2.37
N ASP A 30 -9.20 2.55 1.68
CA ASP A 30 -8.27 1.63 1.03
C ASP A 30 -7.65 2.26 -0.22
N LEU A 31 -6.32 2.18 -0.31
CA LEU A 31 -5.51 2.61 -1.44
C LEU A 31 -5.03 1.40 -2.26
N LEU A 32 -4.51 0.39 -1.55
CA LEU A 32 -4.06 -0.88 -2.12
C LEU A 32 -4.69 -2.05 -1.38
N ILE A 33 -5.07 -3.11 -2.10
CA ILE A 33 -5.44 -4.42 -1.57
C ILE A 33 -4.58 -5.46 -2.27
N ASP A 34 -3.91 -6.32 -1.50
CA ASP A 34 -2.95 -7.31 -1.99
C ASP A 34 -1.85 -6.74 -2.91
N GLY A 35 -1.48 -5.47 -2.67
CA GLY A 35 -0.51 -4.71 -3.47
C GLY A 35 -1.06 -4.10 -4.75
N CYS A 36 -2.38 -4.17 -4.97
CA CYS A 36 -3.04 -3.67 -6.18
C CYS A 36 -3.96 -2.48 -5.88
N PRO A 37 -4.07 -1.49 -6.79
CA PRO A 37 -5.00 -0.36 -6.63
C PRO A 37 -6.43 -0.82 -6.36
N TYR A 38 -7.06 -0.21 -5.34
CA TYR A 38 -8.45 -0.48 -5.01
C TYR A 38 -9.38 0.01 -6.14
N GLN A 39 -10.27 -0.85 -6.63
CA GLN A 39 -11.01 -0.60 -7.88
C GLN A 39 -12.30 0.20 -7.72
N ASP A 40 -12.84 0.29 -6.50
CA ASP A 40 -14.09 1.02 -6.25
C ASP A 40 -13.85 2.49 -5.93
N ASP A 41 -12.62 2.96 -6.08
CA ASP A 41 -12.18 4.20 -5.46
C ASP A 41 -12.34 5.44 -6.36
N ARG A 42 -12.49 6.57 -5.68
CA ARG A 42 -12.42 7.94 -6.24
C ARG A 42 -11.02 8.55 -6.05
N TYR A 43 -10.05 7.77 -5.59
CA TYR A 43 -8.68 8.11 -5.20
C TYR A 43 -7.66 7.44 -6.13
N LEU A 44 -7.41 8.04 -7.30
CA LEU A 44 -6.65 7.47 -8.42
C LEU A 44 -5.23 6.98 -8.05
N THR A 45 -5.13 5.78 -7.46
CA THR A 45 -3.89 5.16 -7.01
C THR A 45 -3.24 4.41 -8.15
N THR A 46 -1.97 4.72 -8.43
CA THR A 46 -1.21 4.13 -9.54
C THR A 46 0.10 3.56 -9.04
N LEU A 47 0.37 2.30 -9.37
CA LEU A 47 1.66 1.68 -9.08
C LEU A 47 2.75 2.28 -9.97
N VAL A 48 3.90 2.58 -9.39
CA VAL A 48 5.09 3.06 -10.11
C VAL A 48 6.11 1.93 -10.15
N PRO A 49 6.45 1.40 -11.34
CA PRO A 49 7.45 0.36 -11.46
C PRO A 49 8.80 0.80 -10.89
N VAL A 50 9.40 -0.07 -10.07
CA VAL A 50 10.78 0.09 -9.59
C VAL A 50 11.63 -0.94 -10.33
N THR A 51 12.41 -0.48 -11.29
CA THR A 51 13.25 -1.32 -12.17
C THR A 51 14.73 -1.00 -11.96
N GLY A 52 15.62 -1.75 -12.63
CA GLY A 52 17.07 -1.48 -12.60
C GLY A 52 17.47 -0.09 -13.08
N SER A 53 16.64 0.59 -13.89
CA SER A 53 16.89 1.96 -14.34
C SER A 53 16.51 3.03 -13.31
N SER A 54 15.99 2.65 -12.13
CA SER A 54 15.60 3.59 -11.07
C SER A 54 16.77 4.25 -10.33
N GLY A 55 18.00 3.79 -10.56
CA GLY A 55 19.21 4.29 -9.89
C GLY A 55 19.34 3.86 -8.42
N LEU A 56 18.42 3.04 -7.91
CA LEU A 56 18.47 2.49 -6.56
C LEU A 56 19.38 1.26 -6.51
N GLN A 57 20.18 1.16 -5.44
CA GLN A 57 20.79 -0.11 -5.08
C GLN A 57 19.67 -1.04 -4.54
N PHE A 58 19.62 -2.28 -5.02
CA PHE A 58 18.58 -3.26 -4.70
C PHE A 58 17.13 -2.78 -4.99
N PRO A 59 16.74 -2.57 -6.27
CA PRO A 59 15.40 -2.11 -6.64
C PRO A 59 14.24 -2.92 -6.04
N THR A 60 14.45 -4.22 -5.79
CA THR A 60 13.45 -5.12 -5.19
C THR A 60 13.11 -4.79 -3.74
N HIS A 61 13.92 -3.98 -3.05
CA HIS A 61 13.66 -3.54 -1.67
C HIS A 61 12.66 -2.39 -1.59
N TYR A 62 12.24 -1.86 -2.74
CA TYR A 62 11.39 -0.67 -2.81
C TYR A 62 10.10 -0.96 -3.58
N LYS A 63 9.02 -0.37 -3.08
CA LYS A 63 7.75 -0.28 -3.78
C LYS A 63 7.34 1.19 -3.82
N ARG A 64 6.83 1.62 -4.97
CA ARG A 64 6.38 3.00 -5.20
C ARG A 64 4.98 2.97 -5.77
N PHE A 65 4.14 3.85 -5.27
CA PHE A 65 2.83 4.13 -5.82
C PHE A 65 2.54 5.61 -5.62
N VAL A 66 1.64 6.13 -6.44
CA VAL A 66 1.17 7.51 -6.38
C VAL A 66 -0.30 7.46 -6.02
N VAL A 67 -0.70 8.24 -5.03
CA VAL A 67 -2.11 8.47 -4.69
C VAL A 67 -2.47 9.87 -5.18
N LYS A 68 -3.53 9.98 -5.96
CA LYS A 68 -4.16 11.27 -6.26
C LYS A 68 -5.52 11.30 -5.59
N MET A 69 -5.69 12.19 -4.63
CA MET A 69 -6.91 12.34 -3.86
C MET A 69 -7.31 13.81 -3.79
N PHE A 70 -8.62 14.06 -3.80
CA PHE A 70 -9.19 15.41 -3.77
C PHE A 70 -9.62 15.81 -2.35
N THR A 71 -10.32 14.92 -1.62
CA THR A 71 -10.71 15.14 -0.21
C THR A 71 -11.10 13.80 0.42
N PHE A 72 -10.78 13.61 1.70
CA PHE A 72 -11.34 12.53 2.50
C PHE A 72 -12.65 12.99 3.10
N VAL A 73 -13.67 12.12 3.08
CA VAL A 73 -15.02 12.46 3.56
C VAL A 73 -15.52 11.42 4.52
N ASP A 74 -16.32 11.88 5.49
CA ASP A 74 -17.07 11.00 6.37
C ASP A 74 -18.09 10.22 5.53
N PRO A 75 -18.09 8.88 5.56
CA PRO A 75 -18.99 8.10 4.72
C PRO A 75 -20.48 8.34 5.01
N ALA A 76 -20.83 8.74 6.24
CA ALA A 76 -22.22 8.93 6.65
C ALA A 76 -22.77 10.33 6.29
N SER A 77 -21.98 11.37 6.54
CA SER A 77 -22.37 12.77 6.34
C SER A 77 -21.85 13.39 5.04
N LEU A 78 -20.88 12.74 4.38
CA LEU A 78 -20.12 13.26 3.23
C LEU A 78 -19.39 14.58 3.51
N ALA A 79 -19.28 14.99 4.78
CA ALA A 79 -18.50 16.14 5.18
C ALA A 79 -17.00 15.84 5.02
N ALA A 80 -16.22 16.85 4.64
CA ALA A 80 -14.77 16.73 4.54
C ALA A 80 -14.19 16.40 5.92
N LEU A 81 -13.48 15.28 6.01
CA LEU A 81 -12.80 14.82 7.22
C LEU A 81 -11.34 15.27 7.16
N GLN A 82 -11.07 16.42 7.77
CA GLN A 82 -9.75 16.99 8.06
C GLN A 82 -8.78 17.13 6.86
N GLU A 83 -7.87 18.10 6.96
CA GLU A 83 -6.77 18.26 5.99
C GLU A 83 -5.65 17.25 6.25
N THR A 84 -5.60 16.65 7.44
CA THR A 84 -4.52 15.76 7.85
C THR A 84 -4.92 14.29 7.72
N ILE A 85 -4.03 13.49 7.12
CA ILE A 85 -4.15 12.05 7.04
C ILE A 85 -2.85 11.32 7.40
N PHE A 86 -3.00 10.03 7.68
CA PHE A 86 -1.92 9.08 7.89
C PHE A 86 -2.08 7.94 6.91
N ILE A 87 -0.98 7.48 6.32
CA ILE A 87 -0.95 6.34 5.39
C ILE A 87 -0.36 5.16 6.11
N HIS A 88 -1.05 4.02 6.05
CA HIS A 88 -0.64 2.76 6.65
C HIS A 88 -0.51 1.71 5.56
N CYS A 89 0.48 0.82 5.68
CA CYS A 89 0.65 -0.32 4.78
C CYS A 89 1.04 -1.56 5.56
N THR A 90 0.42 -2.70 5.25
CA THR A 90 1.01 -3.99 5.61
C THR A 90 2.13 -4.32 4.65
N THR A 91 3.28 -4.72 5.19
CA THR A 91 4.51 -5.03 4.45
C THR A 91 5.03 -6.40 4.87
N GLU A 92 5.62 -7.09 3.90
CA GLU A 92 6.30 -8.37 4.11
C GLU A 92 7.59 -8.41 3.29
N VAL A 93 8.57 -9.18 3.78
CA VAL A 93 9.81 -9.48 3.05
C VAL A 93 9.69 -10.90 2.50
N CYS A 94 9.64 -11.00 1.18
CA CYS A 94 9.56 -12.27 0.47
C CYS A 94 10.93 -12.69 -0.06
N HIS A 95 11.25 -13.98 0.06
CA HIS A 95 12.43 -14.58 -0.57
C HIS A 95 11.97 -15.50 -1.72
N PRO A 96 12.46 -15.30 -2.97
CA PRO A 96 11.99 -16.04 -4.14
C PRO A 96 12.17 -17.56 -4.06
N SER A 97 13.10 -18.04 -3.23
CA SER A 97 13.25 -19.49 -3.00
C SER A 97 12.07 -20.12 -2.25
N SER A 98 11.28 -19.31 -1.53
CA SER A 98 10.15 -19.77 -0.72
C SER A 98 8.82 -19.69 -1.48
N GLY A 99 8.81 -19.14 -2.70
CA GLY A 99 7.61 -18.99 -3.54
C GLY A 99 7.66 -17.75 -4.43
N SER A 100 6.58 -17.51 -5.17
CA SER A 100 6.48 -16.33 -6.04
C SER A 100 6.22 -15.06 -5.21
N CYS A 101 7.19 -14.14 -5.25
CA CYS A 101 7.09 -12.78 -4.70
C CYS A 101 6.38 -11.80 -5.66
N GLU A 102 5.88 -12.28 -6.79
CA GLU A 102 5.23 -11.43 -7.78
C GLU A 102 3.80 -11.07 -7.36
N GLN A 103 3.49 -9.77 -7.42
CA GLN A 103 2.17 -9.21 -7.16
C GLN A 103 1.60 -8.72 -8.49
N SER A 104 0.72 -9.53 -9.08
CA SER A 104 0.14 -9.27 -10.40
C SER A 104 -1.30 -8.77 -10.25
N CYS A 105 -1.55 -7.55 -10.71
CA CYS A 105 -2.87 -6.91 -10.67
C CYS A 105 -3.72 -7.23 -11.91
N THR A 106 -3.63 -8.45 -12.43
CA THR A 106 -4.49 -8.89 -13.54
C THR A 106 -5.95 -8.86 -13.10
N ARG A 107 -6.84 -8.29 -13.93
CA ARG A 107 -8.30 -8.26 -13.70
C ARG A 107 -8.86 -9.69 -13.70
N LYS A 108 -8.75 -10.40 -12.59
CA LYS A 108 -9.51 -11.63 -12.37
C LYS A 108 -10.88 -11.25 -11.81
N ARG A 109 -11.92 -11.35 -12.65
CA ARG A 109 -13.29 -11.51 -12.17
C ARG A 109 -13.29 -12.69 -11.19
N ARG A 110 -13.50 -12.40 -9.90
CA ARG A 110 -13.71 -13.34 -8.79
C ARG A 110 -12.84 -14.61 -8.86
N ASP A 111 -11.63 -14.52 -8.34
CA ASP A 111 -10.93 -15.69 -7.84
C ASP A 111 -10.53 -15.34 -6.40
N THR A 112 -11.33 -15.81 -5.43
CA THR A 112 -10.99 -15.76 -4.01
C THR A 112 -9.82 -16.69 -3.77
N ARG A 113 -8.65 -16.38 -4.33
CA ARG A 113 -7.40 -16.87 -3.79
C ARG A 113 -7.17 -16.08 -2.53
N ILE A 114 -7.75 -16.58 -1.44
CA ILE A 114 -7.19 -16.36 -0.12
C ILE A 114 -5.77 -16.89 -0.23
N LYS A 115 -4.80 -16.04 -0.59
CA LYS A 115 -3.41 -16.31 -0.29
C LYS A 115 -3.41 -16.39 1.22
N ALA A 116 -3.29 -17.60 1.76
CA ALA A 116 -3.03 -17.80 3.17
C ALA A 116 -1.85 -16.88 3.50
N VAL A 117 -2.13 -15.88 4.34
CA VAL A 117 -1.13 -14.94 4.86
C VAL A 117 -0.20 -15.78 5.73
N SER A 118 0.85 -16.31 5.10
CA SER A 118 1.82 -17.22 5.72
C SER A 118 3.11 -16.48 6.09
N GLY A 119 3.08 -15.15 6.12
CA GLY A 119 4.19 -14.29 6.53
C GLY A 119 3.79 -13.38 7.68
N GLU A 120 4.76 -13.06 8.53
CA GLU A 120 4.62 -12.09 9.61
C GLU A 120 4.48 -10.69 8.99
N GLN A 121 3.24 -10.28 8.68
CA GLN A 121 2.98 -8.95 8.11
C GLN A 121 3.21 -7.88 9.18
N THR A 122 3.95 -6.86 8.80
CA THR A 122 4.25 -5.69 9.64
C THR A 122 3.47 -4.50 9.14
N VAL A 123 2.90 -3.70 10.03
CA VAL A 123 2.24 -2.44 9.64
C VAL A 123 3.25 -1.30 9.79
N VAL A 124 3.51 -0.61 8.69
CA VAL A 124 4.26 0.64 8.67
C VAL A 124 3.30 1.81 8.48
N SER A 125 3.57 2.92 9.15
CA SER A 125 2.73 4.13 9.13
C SER A 125 3.57 5.33 8.73
N SER A 126 3.00 6.23 7.94
CA SER A 126 3.59 7.53 7.67
C SER A 126 3.56 8.42 8.91
N GLY A 127 4.31 9.51 8.87
CA GLY A 127 4.02 10.68 9.69
C GLY A 127 2.76 11.40 9.22
N GLU A 128 2.52 12.56 9.80
CA GLU A 128 1.42 13.44 9.41
C GLU A 128 1.56 13.89 7.95
N VAL A 129 0.49 13.76 7.16
CA VAL A 129 0.40 14.26 5.79
C VAL A 129 -0.74 15.27 5.72
N THR A 130 -0.41 16.55 5.57
CA THR A 130 -1.39 17.62 5.39
C THR A 130 -1.68 17.82 3.90
N LEU A 131 -2.95 17.69 3.53
CA LEU A 131 -3.49 18.03 2.22
C LEU A 131 -3.60 19.54 2.09
N VAL A 132 -2.76 20.12 1.24
CA VAL A 132 -2.89 21.53 0.85
C VAL A 132 -3.81 21.60 -0.37
N MET A 133 -5.00 22.17 -0.18
CA MET A 133 -5.95 22.44 -1.28
C MET A 133 -5.60 23.72 -2.04
#